data_AF-A0A915N286-F1
#
_entry.id   AF-A0A915N286-F1
#
_cell.length_a   1.000
_cell.length_b   1.000
_cell.length_c   1.000
_cell.angle_alpha   90.00
_cell.angle_beta   90.00
_cell.angle_gamma   90.00
#
_symmetry.space_group_name_H-M   'P 1'
#
loop_
_entity.id
_entity.type
_entity.pdbx_description
1 polymer ?
#
loop_
_entity_poly.entity_id
_entity_poly.type
_entity_poly.pdbx_seq_one_letter_code
_entity_poly.pdbx_strand_id
1 'polypeptide(L)'
;MFRNWFGFSHFPSLQNSSIRYHSSSGGYVSFTCKGTEGDLFDWIRRPKIICEENDKNYFIRRRVDYGIEKEIERMKSSARVIAESLGDFGKCLRETELPNDVQTTEKVLEMQQHERDAIKEDFRISIRKGLQLLRQVRQTEESSIIDHQHPSPCSLQNIAAIERMIAQLQDTEKSFDTFWQKHRLRLMSCLELRRFEDEFRKVKKNEGIFK
;
A
#
# COMPACT_ATOMS: atom_id res chain seq x y z
N MET A 1 -18.10 19.18 -3.25
CA MET A 1 -18.01 19.85 -4.57
C MET A 1 -17.23 18.95 -5.52
N PHE A 2 -17.93 18.10 -6.25
CA PHE A 2 -17.40 17.31 -7.37
C PHE A 2 -18.06 17.87 -8.62
N ARG A 3 -17.28 18.32 -9.63
CA ARG A 3 -17.72 18.50 -11.02
C ARG A 3 -16.60 19.10 -11.88
N ASN A 4 -16.01 18.28 -12.76
CA ASN A 4 -16.20 18.37 -14.22
C ASN A 4 -15.07 17.65 -14.97
N TRP A 5 -15.38 16.41 -15.32
CA TRP A 5 -14.77 15.63 -16.40
C TRP A 5 -15.05 16.35 -17.74
N PHE A 6 -13.98 16.55 -18.52
CA PHE A 6 -13.95 16.88 -19.95
C PHE A 6 -14.63 18.17 -20.45
N GLY A 7 -13.81 19.22 -20.62
CA GLY A 7 -14.13 20.39 -21.43
C GLY A 7 -13.23 20.45 -22.67
N PHE A 8 -13.57 19.69 -23.72
CA PHE A 8 -13.12 19.96 -25.08
C PHE A 8 -14.34 19.96 -25.99
N SER A 9 -14.94 21.14 -26.13
CA SER A 9 -15.92 21.43 -27.16
C SER A 9 -15.20 21.62 -28.50
N HIS A 10 -15.55 20.77 -29.47
CA HIS A 10 -15.16 20.80 -30.89
C HIS A 10 -13.70 20.44 -31.22
N PHE A 11 -13.48 19.16 -31.56
CA PHE A 11 -12.38 18.73 -32.41
C PHE A 11 -12.89 18.58 -33.86
N PRO A 12 -12.12 18.99 -34.90
CA PRO A 12 -12.53 18.78 -36.28
C PRO A 12 -12.66 17.28 -36.55
N SER A 13 -13.61 16.89 -37.40
CA SER A 13 -13.71 15.51 -37.89
C SER A 13 -12.45 15.14 -38.68
N LEU A 14 -11.48 14.53 -38.01
CA LEU A 14 -10.31 13.91 -38.65
C LEU A 14 -10.70 12.54 -39.21
N GLN A 15 -11.69 12.51 -40.10
CA GLN A 15 -11.85 11.34 -40.97
C GLN A 15 -10.83 11.45 -42.11
N ASN A 16 -9.98 10.42 -42.24
CA ASN A 16 -8.99 10.26 -43.32
C ASN A 16 -7.85 11.28 -43.38
N SER A 17 -7.34 11.78 -42.25
CA SER A 17 -6.12 12.59 -42.23
C SER A 17 -4.88 11.70 -42.18
N SER A 18 -3.91 11.93 -43.06
CA SER A 18 -2.59 11.30 -42.99
C SER A 18 -1.53 12.33 -42.69
N ILE A 19 -0.85 12.17 -41.56
CA ILE A 19 0.29 13.00 -41.18
C ILE A 19 1.55 12.19 -41.45
N ARG A 20 2.48 12.74 -42.24
CA ARG A 20 3.79 12.16 -42.53
C ARG A 20 4.85 12.96 -41.78
N TYR A 21 5.72 12.26 -41.05
CA TYR A 21 6.91 12.83 -40.44
C TYR A 21 8.17 12.22 -41.06
N HIS A 22 9.22 13.03 -41.17
CA HIS A 22 10.54 12.61 -41.59
C HIS A 22 11.37 12.19 -40.37
N SER A 23 11.86 10.94 -40.38
CA SER A 23 12.92 10.51 -39.47
C SER A 23 14.28 10.82 -40.07
N SER A 24 15.23 11.27 -39.24
CA SER A 24 16.64 11.51 -39.62
C SER A 24 17.38 10.24 -40.08
N SER A 25 16.78 9.05 -39.95
CA SER A 25 17.30 7.77 -40.41
C SER A 25 16.72 7.29 -41.76
N GLY A 26 16.01 8.13 -42.51
CA GLY A 26 15.65 7.85 -43.90
C GLY A 26 14.42 6.96 -44.14
N GLY A 27 13.60 6.71 -43.11
CA GLY A 27 12.32 6.01 -43.25
C GLY A 27 11.11 6.95 -43.25
N TYR A 28 10.10 6.66 -44.09
CA TYR A 28 8.80 7.33 -44.06
C TYR A 28 7.86 6.60 -43.10
N VAL A 29 7.25 7.34 -42.17
CA VAL A 29 6.14 6.83 -41.35
C VAL A 29 4.86 7.57 -41.75
N SER A 30 3.85 6.82 -42.13
CA SER A 30 2.51 7.35 -42.46
C SER A 30 1.47 6.75 -41.53
N PHE A 31 0.66 7.61 -40.92
CA PHE A 31 -0.48 7.20 -40.10
C PHE A 31 -1.78 7.33 -40.91
N THR A 32 -2.64 6.32 -40.86
CA THR A 32 -4.02 6.39 -41.38
C THR A 32 -4.96 5.74 -40.38
N CYS A 33 -6.00 6.47 -39.96
CA CYS A 33 -7.02 5.97 -39.04
C CYS A 33 -8.23 5.44 -39.82
N LYS A 34 -8.64 4.20 -39.57
CA LYS A 34 -9.93 3.64 -39.99
C LYS A 34 -10.55 2.93 -38.79
N GLY A 35 -11.52 3.57 -38.13
CA GLY A 35 -12.24 3.00 -36.98
C GLY A 35 -13.36 3.91 -36.49
N THR A 36 -14.44 3.32 -35.97
CA THR A 36 -15.63 4.01 -35.45
C THR A 36 -15.46 4.37 -33.98
N GLU A 37 -16.23 5.36 -33.51
CA GLU A 37 -16.06 6.14 -32.27
C GLU A 37 -15.96 5.35 -30.94
N GLY A 38 -16.26 4.04 -30.94
CA GLY A 38 -16.04 3.14 -29.79
C GLY A 38 -14.57 2.72 -29.58
N ASP A 39 -13.72 2.87 -30.59
CA ASP A 39 -12.31 2.42 -30.55
C ASP A 39 -11.38 3.45 -29.88
N LEU A 40 -11.80 4.70 -29.66
CA LEU A 40 -10.89 5.74 -29.16
C LEU A 40 -10.43 5.46 -27.71
N PHE A 41 -11.33 4.98 -26.85
CA PHE A 41 -10.97 4.60 -25.48
C PHE A 41 -10.19 3.29 -25.43
N ASP A 42 -10.44 2.36 -26.35
CA ASP A 42 -9.64 1.14 -26.47
C ASP A 42 -8.26 1.41 -27.09
N TRP A 43 -8.13 2.45 -27.92
CA TRP A 43 -6.88 2.98 -28.48
C TRP A 43 -6.05 3.74 -27.45
N ILE A 44 -6.68 4.49 -26.55
CA ILE A 44 -6.00 5.12 -25.40
C ILE A 44 -5.52 4.06 -24.38
N ARG A 45 -6.27 2.97 -24.20
CA ARG A 45 -5.92 1.87 -23.27
C ARG A 45 -4.96 0.84 -23.88
N ARG A 46 -4.90 0.74 -25.20
CA ARG A 46 -3.98 -0.14 -25.94
C ARG A 46 -3.30 0.65 -27.05
N PRO A 47 -2.02 1.03 -26.91
CA PRO A 47 -1.25 1.39 -28.08
C PRO A 47 -1.07 0.11 -28.91
N LYS A 48 -1.93 -0.08 -29.92
CA LYS A 48 -1.68 -1.01 -31.02
C LYS A 48 -0.84 -0.27 -32.05
N ILE A 49 0.43 -0.05 -31.70
CA ILE A 49 1.43 0.38 -32.67
C ILE A 49 1.86 -0.89 -33.38
N ILE A 50 1.55 -0.97 -34.67
CA ILE A 50 2.10 -1.99 -35.56
C ILE A 50 3.55 -1.58 -35.80
N CYS A 51 4.44 -1.96 -34.88
CA CYS A 51 5.87 -2.05 -35.15
C CYS A 51 6.14 -3.49 -35.54
N GLU A 52 6.97 -3.68 -36.56
CA GLU A 52 7.34 -5.00 -37.07
C GLU A 52 7.71 -5.95 -35.93
N GLU A 53 7.18 -7.16 -36.05
CA GLU A 53 6.95 -8.19 -35.03
C GLU A 53 8.22 -8.84 -34.43
N ASN A 54 9.38 -8.18 -34.48
CA ASN A 54 10.68 -8.78 -34.16
C ASN A 54 11.44 -8.19 -32.97
N ASP A 55 10.90 -7.18 -32.27
CA ASP A 55 11.60 -6.61 -31.11
C ASP A 55 11.24 -7.33 -29.81
N LYS A 56 11.93 -8.45 -29.53
CA LYS A 56 11.78 -9.23 -28.28
C LYS A 56 11.92 -8.35 -27.03
N ASN A 57 12.69 -7.27 -27.11
CA ASN A 57 12.90 -6.34 -26.00
C ASN A 57 11.63 -5.57 -25.63
N TYR A 58 10.76 -5.24 -26.60
CA TYR A 58 9.48 -4.59 -26.34
C TYR A 58 8.53 -5.48 -25.51
N PHE A 59 8.39 -6.74 -25.90
CA PHE A 59 7.55 -7.70 -25.17
C PHE A 59 8.07 -7.99 -23.77
N ILE A 60 9.39 -8.05 -23.60
CA ILE A 60 10.04 -8.21 -22.30
C ILE A 60 9.76 -6.98 -21.44
N ARG A 61 10.00 -5.77 -21.94
CA ARG A 61 9.76 -4.52 -21.21
C ARG A 61 8.30 -4.38 -20.78
N ARG A 62 7.36 -4.61 -21.70
CA ARG A 62 5.91 -4.55 -21.41
C ARG A 62 5.47 -5.58 -20.36
N ARG A 63 6.07 -6.79 -20.35
CA ARG A 63 5.80 -7.80 -19.33
C ARG A 63 6.35 -7.40 -17.96
N VAL A 64 7.54 -6.80 -17.93
CA VAL A 64 8.16 -6.30 -16.69
C VAL A 64 7.35 -5.15 -16.10
N ASP A 65 6.96 -4.18 -16.91
CA ASP A 65 6.15 -3.03 -16.47
C ASP A 65 4.79 -3.49 -15.90
N TYR A 66 4.12 -4.43 -16.58
CA TYR A 66 2.88 -5.04 -16.09
C TYR A 66 3.07 -5.81 -14.78
N GLY A 67 4.21 -6.51 -14.63
CA GLY A 67 4.56 -7.20 -13.39
C GLY A 67 4.73 -6.23 -12.23
N ILE A 68 5.46 -5.12 -12.44
CA ILE A 68 5.67 -4.08 -11.44
C ILE A 68 4.36 -3.44 -11.01
N GLU A 69 3.50 -3.05 -11.96
CA GLU A 69 2.19 -2.44 -11.68
C GLU A 69 1.31 -3.37 -10.83
N LYS A 70 1.30 -4.67 -11.15
CA LYS A 70 0.56 -5.68 -10.37
C LYS A 70 1.07 -5.80 -8.94
N GLU A 71 2.38 -5.75 -8.72
CA GLU A 71 2.96 -5.78 -7.36
C GLU A 71 2.68 -4.49 -6.58
N ILE A 72 2.64 -3.33 -7.25
CA ILE A 72 2.21 -2.06 -6.65
C ILE A 72 0.75 -2.16 -6.18
N GLU A 73 -0.15 -2.69 -7.02
CA GLU A 73 -1.56 -2.89 -6.62
C GLU A 73 -1.71 -3.89 -5.47
N ARG A 74 -0.93 -4.97 -5.46
CA ARG A 74 -0.88 -5.90 -4.32
C ARG A 74 -0.46 -5.20 -3.03
N MET A 75 0.55 -4.33 -3.10
CA MET A 75 1.03 -3.59 -1.94
C MET A 75 -0.03 -2.58 -1.44
N LYS A 76 -0.77 -1.93 -2.35
CA LYS A 76 -1.91 -1.07 -1.99
C LYS A 76 -3.00 -1.87 -1.30
N SER A 77 -3.31 -3.08 -1.78
CA SER A 77 -4.27 -3.97 -1.13
C SER A 77 -3.82 -4.36 0.28
N SER A 78 -2.55 -4.73 0.47
CA SER A 78 -2.03 -5.05 1.82
C SER A 78 -2.10 -3.84 2.76
N ALA A 79 -1.78 -2.64 2.28
CA ALA A 79 -1.91 -1.42 3.08
C ALA A 79 -3.36 -1.13 3.49
N ARG A 80 -4.36 -1.45 2.64
CA ARG A 80 -5.78 -1.35 2.99
C ARG A 80 -6.17 -2.33 4.09
N VAL A 81 -5.73 -3.58 3.99
CA VAL A 81 -5.99 -4.60 5.02
C VAL A 81 -5.41 -4.17 6.36
N ILE A 82 -4.17 -3.67 6.39
CA ILE A 82 -3.57 -3.12 7.61
C ILE A 82 -4.40 -1.97 8.18
N ALA A 83 -4.87 -1.05 7.33
CA ALA A 83 -5.67 0.07 7.77
C ALA A 83 -7.02 -0.37 8.37
N GLU A 84 -7.65 -1.40 7.81
CA GLU A 84 -8.86 -2.03 8.34
C GLU A 84 -8.59 -2.68 9.71
N SER A 85 -7.54 -3.51 9.82
CA SER A 85 -7.14 -4.13 11.09
C SER A 85 -6.83 -3.11 12.18
N LEU A 86 -6.19 -1.98 11.84
CA LEU A 86 -5.96 -0.88 12.77
C LEU A 86 -7.27 -0.20 13.21
N GLY A 87 -8.25 -0.08 12.30
CA GLY A 87 -9.57 0.45 12.59
C GLY A 87 -10.31 -0.42 13.59
N ASP A 88 -10.36 -1.73 13.33
CA ASP A 88 -11.00 -2.73 14.18
C ASP A 88 -10.32 -2.83 15.55
N PHE A 89 -9.00 -2.90 15.58
CA PHE A 89 -8.23 -2.90 16.81
C PHE A 89 -8.46 -1.62 17.61
N GLY A 90 -8.41 -0.45 16.95
CA GLY A 90 -8.70 0.83 17.60
C GLY A 90 -10.11 0.91 18.18
N LYS A 91 -11.10 0.26 17.54
CA LYS A 91 -12.46 0.12 18.07
C LYS A 91 -12.48 -0.78 19.30
N CYS A 92 -11.89 -1.97 19.23
CA CYS A 92 -11.72 -2.90 20.35
C CYS A 92 -11.13 -2.19 21.58
N LEU A 93 -10.04 -1.43 21.40
CA LEU A 93 -9.39 -0.73 22.51
C LEU A 93 -10.26 0.37 23.14
N ARG A 94 -11.08 1.08 22.34
CA ARG A 94 -12.00 2.12 22.85
C ARG A 94 -13.19 1.53 23.60
N GLU A 95 -13.69 0.39 23.13
CA GLU A 95 -14.84 -0.31 23.71
C GLU A 95 -14.45 -1.19 24.90
N THR A 96 -13.14 -1.36 25.16
CA THR A 96 -12.64 -2.08 26.33
C THR A 96 -12.96 -1.31 27.61
N GLU A 97 -13.91 -1.84 28.38
CA GLU A 97 -14.12 -1.43 29.77
C GLU A 97 -13.02 -2.01 30.67
N LEU A 98 -12.59 -1.24 31.67
CA LEU A 98 -11.55 -1.68 32.61
C LEU A 98 -12.12 -2.79 33.52
N PRO A 99 -11.55 -4.00 33.52
CA PRO A 99 -12.10 -5.10 34.32
C PRO A 99 -11.94 -4.87 35.83
N ASN A 100 -12.78 -5.53 36.62
CA ASN A 100 -12.83 -5.39 38.07
C ASN A 100 -12.06 -6.49 38.84
N ASP A 101 -11.44 -7.43 38.13
CA ASP A 101 -10.62 -8.49 38.72
C ASP A 101 -9.31 -8.71 37.95
N VAL A 102 -8.35 -9.34 38.63
CA VAL A 102 -7.00 -9.60 38.10
C VAL A 102 -7.05 -10.50 36.87
N GLN A 103 -7.81 -11.60 36.90
CA GLN A 103 -7.81 -12.62 35.85
C GLN A 103 -8.39 -12.07 34.54
N THR A 104 -9.50 -11.34 34.60
CA THR A 104 -10.12 -10.73 33.42
C THR A 104 -9.20 -9.65 32.83
N THR A 105 -8.55 -8.85 33.68
CA THR A 105 -7.59 -7.83 33.22
C THR A 105 -6.39 -8.45 32.51
N GLU A 106 -5.83 -9.55 33.04
CA GLU A 106 -4.74 -10.30 32.39
C GLU A 106 -5.15 -10.87 31.04
N LYS A 107 -6.33 -11.48 30.94
CA LYS A 107 -6.85 -12.03 29.69
C LYS A 107 -7.04 -10.96 28.60
N VAL A 108 -7.60 -9.80 28.97
CA VAL A 108 -7.77 -8.68 28.02
C VAL A 108 -6.41 -8.20 27.52
N LEU A 109 -5.42 -8.07 28.42
CA LEU A 109 -4.06 -7.65 28.07
C LEU A 109 -3.40 -8.65 27.10
N GLU A 110 -3.52 -9.95 27.38
CA GLU A 110 -2.97 -11.03 26.53
C GLU A 110 -3.60 -11.03 25.13
N MET A 111 -4.94 -10.98 25.06
CA MET A 111 -5.68 -10.97 23.80
C MET A 111 -5.30 -9.76 22.92
N GLN A 112 -5.28 -8.56 23.51
CA GLN A 112 -4.93 -7.33 22.78
C GLN A 112 -3.45 -7.31 22.37
N GLN A 113 -2.55 -7.90 23.17
CA GLN A 113 -1.15 -8.05 22.81
C GLN A 113 -0.99 -8.98 21.60
N HIS A 114 -1.72 -10.10 21.56
CA HIS A 114 -1.72 -11.01 20.43
C HIS A 114 -2.22 -10.35 19.13
N GLU A 115 -3.34 -9.62 19.19
CA GLU A 115 -3.88 -8.86 18.05
C GLU A 115 -2.88 -7.80 17.57
N ARG A 116 -2.25 -7.05 18.49
CA ARG A 116 -1.21 -6.08 18.18
C ARG A 116 -0.03 -6.73 17.45
N ASP A 117 0.41 -7.89 17.90
CA ASP A 117 1.55 -8.59 17.31
C ASP A 117 1.24 -9.12 15.91
N ALA A 118 0.00 -9.56 15.65
CA ALA A 118 -0.47 -9.90 14.31
C ALA A 118 -0.41 -8.69 13.35
N ILE A 119 -0.92 -7.53 13.77
CA ILE A 119 -0.88 -6.30 12.96
C ILE A 119 0.57 -5.87 12.69
N LYS A 120 1.47 -5.99 13.68
CA LYS A 120 2.90 -5.69 13.50
C LYS A 120 3.56 -6.62 12.49
N GLU A 121 3.17 -7.89 12.47
CA GLU A 121 3.66 -8.83 11.48
C GLU A 121 3.19 -8.46 10.06
N ASP A 122 1.95 -8.01 9.89
CA ASP A 122 1.45 -7.53 8.60
C ASP A 122 2.21 -6.30 8.09
N PHE A 123 2.53 -5.35 8.98
CA PHE A 123 3.43 -4.22 8.67
C PHE A 123 4.79 -4.72 8.19
N ARG A 124 5.43 -5.60 8.97
CA ARG A 124 6.76 -6.15 8.67
C ARG A 124 6.78 -6.83 7.30
N ILE A 125 5.79 -7.68 7.02
CA ILE A 125 5.68 -8.38 5.73
C ILE A 125 5.47 -7.38 4.58
N SER A 126 4.59 -6.40 4.75
CA SER A 126 4.26 -5.42 3.71
C SER A 126 5.43 -4.50 3.38
N ILE A 127 6.14 -4.00 4.40
CA ILE A 127 7.35 -3.20 4.23
C ILE A 127 8.44 -4.02 3.55
N ARG A 128 8.65 -5.28 3.96
CA ARG A 128 9.65 -6.18 3.32
C ARG A 128 9.35 -6.39 1.84
N LYS A 129 8.07 -6.62 1.48
CA LYS A 129 7.62 -6.76 0.09
C LYS A 129 7.87 -5.47 -0.70
N GLY A 130 7.54 -4.31 -0.14
CA GLY A 130 7.80 -3.02 -0.77
C GLY A 130 9.29 -2.76 -1.04
N LEU A 131 10.15 -3.05 -0.07
CA LEU A 131 11.60 -2.92 -0.25
C LEU A 131 12.16 -3.89 -1.30
N GLN A 132 11.60 -5.10 -1.39
CA GLN A 132 11.96 -6.05 -2.44
C GLN A 132 11.54 -5.55 -3.82
N LEU A 133 10.31 -5.06 -3.95
CA LEU A 133 9.80 -4.49 -5.20
C LEU A 133 10.63 -3.28 -5.62
N LEU A 134 10.96 -2.38 -4.70
CA LEU A 134 11.81 -1.22 -4.97
C LEU A 134 13.17 -1.62 -5.55
N ARG A 135 13.80 -2.67 -5.01
CA ARG A 135 15.05 -3.21 -5.56
C ARG A 135 14.86 -3.75 -6.98
N GLN A 136 13.78 -4.48 -7.25
CA GLN A 136 13.49 -5.04 -8.57
C GLN A 136 13.27 -3.94 -9.63
N VAL A 137 12.54 -2.88 -9.28
CA VAL A 137 12.30 -1.74 -10.17
C VAL A 137 13.61 -1.02 -10.49
N ARG A 138 14.45 -0.77 -9.47
CA ARG A 138 15.76 -0.13 -9.66
C ARG A 138 16.72 -0.95 -10.52
N GLN A 139 16.77 -2.28 -10.32
CA GLN A 139 17.57 -3.19 -11.17
C GLN A 139 17.08 -3.19 -12.63
N THR A 140 15.77 -3.06 -12.83
CA THR A 140 15.18 -2.95 -14.17
C THR A 140 15.61 -1.65 -14.85
N GLU A 141 15.64 -0.54 -14.11
CA GLU A 141 16.13 0.74 -14.63
C GLU A 141 17.62 0.70 -14.97
N GLU A 142 18.45 0.13 -14.09
CA GLU A 142 19.90 -0.04 -14.32
C GLU A 142 20.17 -0.89 -15.57
N SER A 143 19.41 -1.97 -15.78
CA SER A 143 19.53 -2.80 -16.98
C SER A 143 19.18 -2.02 -18.26
N SER A 144 18.15 -1.15 -18.25
CA SER A 144 17.86 -0.30 -19.42
C SER A 144 18.99 0.67 -19.75
N ILE A 145 19.65 1.23 -18.74
CA ILE A 145 20.76 2.17 -18.95
C ILE A 145 21.93 1.48 -19.63
N ILE A 146 22.22 0.23 -19.23
CA ILE A 146 23.26 -0.61 -19.84
C ILE A 146 22.94 -0.90 -21.31
N ASP A 147 21.67 -1.10 -21.66
CA ASP A 147 21.20 -1.28 -23.03
C ASP A 147 21.11 0.04 -23.84
N HIS A 148 21.74 1.12 -23.37
CA HIS A 148 21.68 2.47 -23.93
C HIS A 148 20.26 3.06 -24.03
N GLN A 149 19.31 2.53 -23.26
CA GLN A 149 17.97 3.08 -23.13
C GLN A 149 17.91 4.07 -21.97
N HIS A 150 17.32 5.25 -22.21
CA HIS A 150 17.13 6.23 -21.15
C HIS A 150 16.13 5.70 -20.10
N PRO A 151 16.33 5.97 -18.79
CA PRO A 151 15.35 5.60 -17.76
C PRO A 151 13.96 6.14 -18.10
N SER A 152 12.96 5.27 -17.93
CA SER A 152 11.60 5.59 -18.36
C SER A 152 10.92 6.49 -17.31
N PRO A 153 10.23 7.58 -17.71
CA PRO A 153 9.50 8.43 -16.77
C PRO A 153 8.50 7.66 -15.89
N CYS A 154 7.91 6.60 -16.43
CA CYS A 154 6.98 5.71 -15.71
C CYS A 154 7.67 4.98 -14.54
N SER A 155 8.90 4.50 -14.74
CA SER A 155 9.61 3.75 -13.71
C SER A 155 10.09 4.64 -12.55
N LEU A 156 10.53 5.87 -12.85
CA LEU A 156 10.83 6.86 -11.82
C LEU A 156 9.59 7.21 -10.97
N GLN A 157 8.42 7.31 -11.59
CA GLN A 157 7.14 7.49 -10.87
C GLN A 157 6.81 6.28 -10.00
N ASN A 158 7.05 5.06 -10.48
CA ASN A 158 6.85 3.82 -9.71
C ASN A 158 7.77 3.75 -8.50
N ILE A 159 9.06 4.07 -8.67
CA ILE A 159 10.04 4.17 -7.57
C ILE A 159 9.53 5.12 -6.48
N ALA A 160 9.17 6.35 -6.87
CA ALA A 160 8.68 7.35 -5.92
C ALA A 160 7.36 6.93 -5.25
N ALA A 161 6.47 6.25 -5.97
CA ALA A 161 5.23 5.73 -5.41
C ALA A 161 5.49 4.64 -4.35
N ILE A 162 6.37 3.68 -4.66
CA ILE A 162 6.74 2.58 -3.74
C ILE A 162 7.42 3.15 -2.49
N GLU A 163 8.37 4.07 -2.65
CA GLU A 163 9.07 4.72 -1.52
C GLU A 163 8.10 5.45 -0.60
N ARG A 164 7.17 6.23 -1.15
CA ARG A 164 6.15 6.92 -0.36
C ARG A 164 5.26 5.94 0.40
N MET A 165 4.84 4.84 -0.23
CA MET A 165 4.02 3.84 0.44
C MET A 165 4.77 3.16 1.60
N ILE A 166 6.05 2.84 1.42
CA ILE A 166 6.89 2.27 2.48
C ILE A 166 7.02 3.26 3.64
N ALA A 167 7.33 4.53 3.35
CA ALA A 167 7.45 5.57 4.36
C ALA A 167 6.15 5.75 5.15
N GLN A 168 5.00 5.78 4.45
CA GLN A 168 3.68 5.86 5.10
C GLN A 168 3.40 4.66 6.01
N LEU A 169 3.75 3.43 5.59
CA LEU A 169 3.60 2.25 6.44
C LEU A 169 4.48 2.35 7.70
N GLN A 170 5.75 2.75 7.55
CA GLN A 170 6.67 2.89 8.67
C GLN A 170 6.23 3.98 9.67
N ASP A 171 5.76 5.12 9.18
CA ASP A 171 5.30 6.20 10.05
C ASP A 171 3.98 5.84 10.74
N THR A 172 3.09 5.12 10.04
CA THR A 172 1.86 4.58 10.65
C THR A 172 2.18 3.55 11.72
N GLU A 173 3.14 2.65 11.47
CA GLU A 173 3.61 1.66 12.44
C GLU A 173 4.17 2.30 13.71
N LYS A 174 4.98 3.36 13.59
CA LYS A 174 5.50 4.12 14.75
C LYS A 174 4.38 4.79 15.55
N SER A 175 3.40 5.37 14.85
CA SER A 175 2.22 5.99 15.47
C SER A 175 1.41 4.94 16.23
N PHE A 176 1.23 3.77 15.61
CA PHE A 176 0.57 2.62 16.23
C PHE A 176 1.30 2.14 17.49
N ASP A 177 2.64 2.01 17.46
CA ASP A 177 3.42 1.64 18.64
C ASP A 177 3.27 2.65 19.78
N THR A 178 3.26 3.95 19.46
CA THR A 178 3.07 5.02 20.45
C THR A 178 1.67 4.96 21.08
N PHE A 179 0.65 4.73 20.26
CA PHE A 179 -0.73 4.56 20.73
C PHE A 179 -0.87 3.33 21.63
N TRP A 180 -0.33 2.18 21.19
CA TRP A 180 -0.34 0.94 21.94
C TRP A 180 0.34 1.08 23.30
N GLN A 181 1.52 1.70 23.37
CA GLN A 181 2.23 1.90 24.63
C GLN A 181 1.39 2.64 25.67
N LYS A 182 0.67 3.70 25.25
CA LYS A 182 -0.22 4.46 26.13
C LYS A 182 -1.39 3.61 26.61
N HIS A 183 -2.03 2.86 25.71
CA HIS A 183 -3.14 1.97 26.06
C HIS A 183 -2.69 0.87 27.02
N ARG A 184 -1.61 0.16 26.68
CA ARG A 184 -1.04 -0.92 27.48
C ARG A 184 -0.66 -0.45 28.89
N LEU A 185 -0.07 0.74 29.01
CA LEU A 185 0.27 1.32 30.31
C LEU A 185 -0.97 1.53 31.18
N ARG A 186 -2.07 2.06 30.61
CA ARG A 186 -3.33 2.24 31.36
C ARG A 186 -3.89 0.91 31.85
N LEU A 187 -3.88 -0.11 31.00
CA LEU A 187 -4.39 -1.45 31.36
C LEU A 187 -3.49 -2.15 32.39
N MET A 188 -2.17 -2.01 32.29
CA MET A 188 -1.23 -2.48 33.31
C MET A 188 -1.42 -1.78 34.65
N SER A 189 -1.61 -0.45 34.67
CA SER A 189 -1.89 0.26 35.92
C SER A 189 -3.19 -0.22 36.57
N CYS A 190 -4.21 -0.57 35.76
CA CYS A 190 -5.43 -1.20 36.27
C CYS A 190 -5.14 -2.57 36.88
N LEU A 191 -4.35 -3.41 36.21
CA LEU A 191 -3.97 -4.72 36.73
C LEU A 191 -3.25 -4.63 38.08
N GLU A 192 -2.27 -3.74 38.19
CA GLU A 192 -1.53 -3.54 39.45
C GLU A 192 -2.44 -3.03 40.57
N LEU A 193 -3.39 -2.14 40.27
CA LEU A 193 -4.40 -1.72 41.25
C LEU A 193 -5.26 -2.90 41.71
N ARG A 194 -5.72 -3.75 40.79
CA ARG A 194 -6.53 -4.94 41.12
C ARG A 194 -5.74 -5.94 41.97
N ARG A 195 -4.46 -6.16 41.66
CA ARG A 195 -3.56 -7.03 42.46
C ARG A 195 -3.41 -6.49 43.89
N PHE A 196 -3.15 -5.19 44.02
CA PHE A 196 -3.07 -4.54 45.32
C PHE A 196 -4.38 -4.68 46.13
N GLU A 197 -5.54 -4.42 45.53
CA GLU A 197 -6.84 -4.54 46.19
C GLU A 197 -7.10 -5.98 46.68
N ASP A 198 -6.73 -6.98 45.88
CA ASP A 198 -6.87 -8.39 46.23
C ASP A 198 -5.94 -8.81 47.37
N GLU A 199 -4.68 -8.38 47.34
CA GLU A 199 -3.71 -8.60 48.42
C GLU A 199 -4.20 -7.95 49.73
N PHE A 200 -4.63 -6.70 49.65
CA PHE A 200 -5.17 -5.97 50.79
C PHE A 200 -6.39 -6.67 51.40
N ARG A 201 -7.28 -7.20 50.57
CA ARG A 201 -8.46 -7.96 51.02
C ARG A 201 -8.05 -9.27 51.72
N LYS A 202 -7.00 -9.95 51.26
CA LYS A 202 -6.47 -11.16 51.91
C LYS A 202 -5.88 -10.85 53.28
N VAL A 203 -5.08 -9.78 53.41
CA VAL A 203 -4.50 -9.36 54.70
C VAL A 203 -5.59 -9.03 55.72
N LYS A 204 -6.60 -8.24 55.34
CA LYS A 204 -7.72 -7.90 56.24
C LYS A 204 -8.52 -9.12 56.72
N LYS A 205 -8.75 -10.10 55.84
CA LYS A 205 -9.41 -11.36 56.23
C LYS A 205 -8.58 -12.12 57.25
N ASN A 206 -7.26 -12.18 57.06
CA ASN A 206 -6.37 -12.85 57.99
C ASN A 206 -6.33 -12.15 59.36
N GLU A 207 -6.30 -10.81 59.41
CA GLU A 207 -6.39 -10.07 60.68
C GLU A 207 -7.73 -10.24 61.42
N GLY A 208 -8.83 -10.42 60.68
CA GLY A 208 -10.15 -10.69 61.26
C GLY A 208 -10.34 -12.10 61.81
N ILE A 209 -9.47 -13.05 61.47
CA ILE A 209 -9.49 -14.42 62.02
C ILE A 209 -8.84 -14.49 63.41
N PHE A 210 -7.99 -13.51 63.75
CA PHE A 210 -7.28 -13.45 65.04
C PHE A 210 -7.95 -12.54 66.09
N LYS A 211 -9.20 -12.11 65.86
CA LYS A 211 -10.04 -11.41 66.84
C LYS A 211 -11.23 -12.28 67.22
#